data_AF-A0A3F3A5D6-F1
#
_entry.id   AF-A0A3F3A5D6-F1
#
_cell.length_a   1.000
_cell.length_b   1.000
_cell.length_c   1.000
_cell.angle_alpha   90.00
_cell.angle_beta   90.00
_cell.angle_gamma   90.00
#
_symmetry.space_group_name_H-M   'P 1'
#
loop_
_entity.id
_entity.type
_entity.pdbx_description
1 polymer ?
#
loop_
_entity_poly.entity_id
_entity_poly.type
_entity_poly.pdbx_seq_one_letter_code
_entity_poly.pdbx_strand_id
1 'polypeptide(L)'
;MKDLKLPIISDETKQKAWNNLKPNDKLVCIERCGIGLDDYYIKYFTIVKKTPKGNIRLDNGELLKSLYSDYYIVTDKLLECIHKIQLQESIMSLLHEVGRNKRGFKSNLEYEDAIKLKVLLEKILNK
;
A
#
# COMPACT_ATOMS: atom_id res chain seq x y z
N MET A 1 4.88 -7.20 9.47
CA MET A 1 5.46 -6.93 8.15
C MET A 1 6.83 -6.27 8.30
N LYS A 2 7.87 -7.04 8.66
CA LYS A 2 9.17 -6.46 9.03
C LYS A 2 10.08 -5.98 7.89
N ASP A 3 9.74 -6.21 6.62
CA ASP A 3 10.68 -5.97 5.52
C ASP A 3 10.05 -5.34 4.26
N LEU A 4 9.12 -4.39 4.44
CA LEU A 4 8.56 -3.69 3.30
C LEU A 4 9.62 -2.78 2.65
N LYS A 5 10.26 -3.28 1.60
CA LYS A 5 11.16 -2.51 0.73
C LYS A 5 10.34 -1.74 -0.28
N LEU A 6 9.83 -0.58 0.15
CA LEU A 6 9.29 0.41 -0.79
C LEU A 6 10.35 0.71 -1.87
N PRO A 7 9.93 0.90 -3.14
CA PRO A 7 10.87 1.19 -4.21
C PRO A 7 11.70 2.44 -3.86
N ILE A 8 13.00 2.27 -3.73
CA ILE A 8 13.93 3.36 -3.48
C ILE A 8 14.17 4.07 -4.81
N ILE A 9 13.83 5.35 -4.85
CA ILE A 9 14.06 6.23 -5.99
C ILE A 9 15.26 7.12 -5.66
N SER A 10 16.19 7.28 -6.59
CA SER A 10 17.34 8.18 -6.40
C SER A 10 16.88 9.64 -6.29
N ASP A 11 17.65 10.47 -5.58
CA ASP A 11 17.29 11.88 -5.38
C ASP A 11 17.25 12.67 -6.70
N GLU A 12 18.10 12.34 -7.66
CA GLU A 12 18.03 12.89 -9.03
C GLU A 12 16.72 12.55 -9.72
N THR A 13 16.29 11.29 -9.61
CA THR A 13 15.03 10.84 -10.20
C THR A 13 13.84 11.49 -9.52
N LYS A 14 13.88 11.64 -8.18
CA LYS A 14 12.86 12.37 -7.41
C LYS A 14 12.76 13.82 -7.84
N GLN A 15 13.89 14.52 -7.98
CA GLN A 15 13.91 15.93 -8.37
C GLN A 15 13.40 16.13 -9.79
N LYS A 16 13.84 15.28 -10.73
CA LYS A 16 13.36 15.31 -12.11
C LYS A 16 11.86 15.07 -12.18
N ALA A 17 11.38 14.07 -11.44
CA ALA A 17 9.97 13.73 -11.43
C ALA A 17 9.13 14.85 -10.76
N TRP A 18 9.59 15.43 -9.64
CA TRP A 18 9.00 16.60 -9.00
C TRP A 18 8.86 17.80 -9.94
N ASN A 19 9.90 18.07 -10.73
CA ASN A 19 9.88 19.16 -11.69
C ASN A 19 8.83 18.94 -12.78
N ASN A 20 8.58 17.68 -13.16
CA ASN A 20 7.64 17.29 -14.22
C ASN A 20 6.19 17.12 -13.77
N LEU A 21 5.91 17.14 -12.46
CA LEU A 21 4.54 17.02 -11.93
C LEU A 21 3.62 18.17 -12.39
N LYS A 22 2.40 17.81 -12.77
CA LYS A 22 1.37 18.68 -13.32
C LYS A 22 0.06 18.59 -12.50
N PRO A 23 -0.85 19.58 -12.66
CA PRO A 23 -2.22 19.44 -12.17
C PRO A 23 -2.86 18.13 -12.63
N ASN A 24 -3.65 17.52 -11.76
CA ASN A 24 -4.32 16.22 -11.89
C ASN A 24 -3.44 14.97 -11.75
N ASP A 25 -2.12 15.11 -11.68
CA ASP A 25 -1.25 13.98 -11.32
C ASP A 25 -1.58 13.49 -9.90
N LYS A 26 -1.33 12.19 -9.67
CA LYS A 26 -1.57 11.54 -8.39
C LYS A 26 -0.27 11.34 -7.62
N LEU A 27 -0.35 11.58 -6.31
CA LEU A 27 0.70 11.25 -5.35
C LEU A 27 0.13 10.28 -4.32
N VAL A 28 1.01 9.47 -3.74
CA VAL A 28 0.69 8.58 -2.64
C VAL A 28 1.54 8.97 -1.45
N CYS A 29 0.93 9.17 -0.29
CA CYS A 29 1.65 9.23 0.98
C CYS A 29 1.57 7.86 1.65
N ILE A 30 2.71 7.31 2.07
CA ILE A 30 2.79 6.06 2.82
C ILE A 30 3.42 6.38 4.18
N GLU A 31 2.57 6.49 5.19
CA GLU A 31 2.99 6.80 6.56
C GLU A 31 3.10 5.51 7.39
N ARG A 32 4.18 5.36 8.15
CA ARG A 32 4.32 4.27 9.13
C ARG A 32 3.66 4.66 10.45
N CYS A 33 2.88 3.76 11.04
CA CYS A 33 2.28 3.98 12.35
C CYS A 33 3.27 3.70 13.49
N GLY A 34 3.86 4.75 14.07
CA GLY A 34 4.54 4.64 15.37
C GLY A 34 5.74 3.67 15.45
N ILE A 35 6.37 3.61 16.62
CA ILE A 35 7.49 2.70 16.88
C ILE A 35 6.93 1.33 17.23
N GLY A 36 7.11 0.35 16.35
CA GLY A 36 6.82 -1.06 16.64
C GLY A 36 5.49 -1.60 16.12
N LEU A 37 4.68 -0.79 15.41
CA LEU A 37 3.57 -1.32 14.62
C LEU A 37 4.01 -1.50 13.17
N ASP A 38 3.59 -2.61 12.59
CA ASP A 38 3.87 -2.97 11.20
C ASP A 38 2.83 -2.38 10.23
N ASP A 39 2.05 -1.40 10.69
CA ASP A 39 0.91 -0.84 9.97
C ASP A 39 1.32 0.38 9.13
N TYR A 40 0.79 0.44 7.91
CA TYR A 40 1.01 1.54 6.97
C TYR A 40 -0.32 2.23 6.67
N TYR A 41 -0.34 3.57 6.71
CA TYR A 41 -1.43 4.35 6.14
C TYR A 41 -1.06 4.81 4.74
N ILE A 42 -1.85 4.36 3.76
CA ILE A 42 -1.70 4.74 2.36
C ILE A 42 -2.78 5.77 2.03
N LYS A 43 -2.36 6.99 1.73
CA LYS A 43 -3.24 8.10 1.35
C LYS A 43 -2.96 8.49 -0.10
N TYR A 44 -4.02 8.70 -0.87
CA TYR A 44 -3.92 9.15 -2.25
C TYR A 44 -4.29 10.62 -2.33
N PHE A 45 -3.49 11.39 -3.06
CA PHE A 45 -3.69 12.81 -3.25
C PHE A 45 -3.65 13.18 -4.72
N THR A 46 -4.41 14.20 -5.08
CA THR A 46 -4.41 14.80 -6.41
C THR A 46 -3.70 16.14 -6.36
N ILE A 47 -2.83 16.40 -7.33
CA ILE A 47 -2.21 17.71 -7.48
C ILE A 47 -3.24 18.69 -8.04
N VAL A 48 -3.53 19.75 -7.30
CA VAL A 48 -4.41 20.83 -7.75
C VAL A 48 -3.64 21.81 -8.63
N LYS A 49 -2.48 22.26 -8.17
CA LYS A 49 -1.64 23.20 -8.93
C LYS A 49 -0.20 23.23 -8.45
N LYS A 50 0.68 23.70 -9.34
CA LYS A 50 2.05 24.09 -9.01
C LYS A 50 2.10 25.61 -8.80
N THR A 51 2.69 26.04 -7.70
CA THR A 51 2.87 27.47 -7.38
C THR A 51 4.00 28.08 -8.21
N PRO A 52 4.06 29.42 -8.37
CA PRO A 52 5.16 30.08 -9.07
C PRO A 52 6.55 29.78 -8.48
N LYS A 53 6.62 29.43 -7.20
CA LYS A 53 7.86 29.03 -6.51
C LYS A 53 8.21 27.53 -6.70
N GLY A 54 7.43 26.80 -7.48
CA GLY A 54 7.65 25.36 -7.74
C GLY A 54 7.04 24.41 -6.70
N ASN A 55 6.43 24.91 -5.62
CA ASN A 55 5.71 24.08 -4.63
C ASN A 55 4.43 23.47 -5.21
N ILE A 56 3.96 22.36 -4.64
CA ILE A 56 2.78 21.61 -5.11
C ILE A 56 1.65 21.74 -4.09
N ARG A 57 0.46 22.14 -4.56
CA ARG A 57 -0.77 22.17 -3.75
C ARG A 57 -1.58 20.91 -4.03
N LEU A 58 -1.94 20.19 -2.97
CA LEU A 58 -2.78 18.99 -3.03
C LEU A 58 -4.28 19.33 -2.88
N ASP A 59 -5.13 18.36 -3.17
CA ASP A 59 -6.59 18.42 -3.06
C ASP A 59 -7.08 18.53 -1.62
N ASN A 60 -6.35 17.96 -0.66
CA ASN A 60 -6.56 18.17 0.78
C ASN A 60 -6.17 19.59 1.26
N GLY A 61 -5.67 20.46 0.37
CA GLY A 61 -5.22 21.81 0.68
C GLY A 61 -3.78 21.91 1.18
N GLU A 62 -3.05 20.81 1.34
CA GLU A 62 -1.65 20.80 1.80
C GLU A 62 -0.68 21.36 0.76
N LEU A 63 0.37 22.05 1.22
CA LEU A 63 1.43 22.60 0.36
C LEU A 63 2.73 21.82 0.54
N LEU A 64 3.05 20.98 -0.45
CA LEU A 64 4.32 20.28 -0.49
C LEU A 64 5.41 21.19 -1.07
N LYS A 65 6.53 21.30 -0.34
CA LYS A 65 7.73 22.04 -0.78
C LYS A 65 8.74 21.14 -1.51
N SER A 66 8.65 19.83 -1.30
CA SER A 66 9.44 18.78 -1.95
C SER A 66 8.70 17.43 -1.80
N LEU A 67 9.21 16.38 -2.44
CA LEU A 67 8.85 14.99 -2.09
C LEU A 67 9.53 14.65 -0.77
N TYR A 68 8.79 14.75 0.34
CA TYR A 68 9.24 14.20 1.62
C TYR A 68 9.39 12.68 1.54
N SER A 69 10.04 12.06 2.54
CA SER A 69 10.30 10.60 2.57
C SER A 69 9.06 9.75 2.36
N ASP A 70 7.89 10.28 2.73
CA ASP A 70 6.65 9.53 2.81
C ASP A 70 5.78 9.74 1.55
N TYR A 71 6.12 10.71 0.69
CA TYR A 71 5.40 10.97 -0.56
C TYR A 71 6.07 10.32 -1.76
N TYR A 72 5.28 9.59 -2.53
CA TYR A 72 5.68 8.83 -3.68
C TYR A 72 4.86 9.23 -4.91
N ILE A 73 5.51 9.22 -6.06
CA ILE A 73 4.85 9.36 -7.34
C ILE A 73 4.24 8.02 -7.72
N VAL A 74 3.00 8.05 -8.19
CA VAL A 74 2.30 6.85 -8.65
C VAL A 74 3.02 6.27 -9.86
N THR A 75 3.48 5.04 -9.71
CA THR A 75 4.08 4.22 -10.78
C THR A 75 3.50 2.83 -10.70
N ASP A 76 3.50 2.08 -11.80
CA ASP A 76 2.97 0.70 -11.83
C ASP A 76 3.64 -0.19 -10.79
N LYS A 77 4.96 -0.05 -10.63
CA LYS A 77 5.75 -0.78 -9.63
C LYS A 77 5.33 -0.43 -8.19
N LEU A 78 5.05 0.84 -7.92
CA LEU A 78 4.56 1.26 -6.61
C LEU A 78 3.15 0.71 -6.35
N LEU A 79 2.26 0.80 -7.34
CA LEU A 79 0.90 0.28 -7.23
C LEU A 79 0.89 -1.23 -6.99
N GLU A 80 1.75 -1.99 -7.70
CA GLU A 80 1.92 -3.41 -7.48
C GLU A 80 2.37 -3.71 -6.03
N CYS A 81 3.33 -2.94 -5.49
CA CYS A 81 3.73 -3.05 -4.10
C CYS A 81 2.56 -2.78 -3.14
N ILE A 82 1.82 -1.69 -3.36
CA ILE A 82 0.66 -1.33 -2.53
C ILE A 82 -0.41 -2.43 -2.56
N HIS A 83 -0.75 -2.94 -3.73
CA HIS A 83 -1.74 -4.01 -3.88
C HIS A 83 -1.29 -5.30 -3.18
N LYS A 84 -0.01 -5.65 -3.22
CA LYS A 84 0.53 -6.81 -2.48
C LYS A 84 0.35 -6.64 -0.97
N ILE A 85 0.57 -5.45 -0.43
CA ILE A 85 0.39 -5.14 0.99
C ILE A 85 -1.07 -5.28 1.39
N GLN A 86 -1.95 -4.60 0.66
CA GLN A 86 -3.39 -4.61 0.94
C GLN A 86 -3.97 -6.02 0.85
N LEU A 87 -3.51 -6.82 -0.12
CA LEU A 87 -3.89 -8.23 -0.24
C LEU A 87 -3.43 -9.04 0.98
N GLN A 88 -2.19 -8.85 1.41
CA GLN A 88 -1.65 -9.52 2.59
C GLN A 88 -2.44 -9.15 3.86
N GLU A 89 -2.70 -7.88 4.10
CA GLU A 89 -3.49 -7.41 5.24
C GLU A 89 -4.92 -7.99 5.23
N SER A 90 -5.56 -7.99 4.06
CA SER A 90 -6.90 -8.57 3.88
C SER A 90 -6.91 -10.06 4.20
N ILE A 91 -5.94 -10.83 3.70
CA ILE A 91 -5.80 -12.26 3.99
C ILE A 91 -5.58 -12.49 5.50
N MET A 92 -4.69 -11.73 6.13
CA MET A 92 -4.42 -11.86 7.57
C MET A 92 -5.65 -11.55 8.42
N SER A 93 -6.43 -10.53 8.04
CA SER A 93 -7.69 -10.20 8.68
C SER A 93 -8.70 -11.35 8.57
N LEU A 94 -8.88 -11.91 7.38
CA LEU A 94 -9.77 -13.06 7.15
C LEU A 94 -9.35 -14.29 7.96
N LEU A 95 -8.04 -14.60 8.02
CA LEU A 95 -7.53 -15.70 8.85
C LEU A 95 -7.83 -15.48 10.33
N HIS A 96 -7.68 -14.25 10.82
CA HIS A 96 -8.03 -13.89 12.19
C HIS A 96 -9.53 -14.03 12.46
N GLU A 97 -10.39 -13.65 11.50
CA GLU A 97 -11.84 -13.87 11.59
C GLU A 97 -12.22 -15.35 11.61
N VAL A 98 -11.63 -16.17 10.74
CA VAL A 98 -11.80 -17.63 10.77
C VAL A 98 -11.41 -18.20 12.14
N GLY A 99 -10.30 -17.71 12.70
CA GLY A 99 -9.83 -18.07 14.04
C GLY A 99 -10.84 -17.73 15.15
N ARG A 100 -11.54 -16.59 15.03
CA ARG A 100 -12.59 -16.16 15.98
C ARG A 100 -13.91 -16.90 15.77
N ASN A 101 -14.26 -17.26 14.54
CA ASN A 101 -15.54 -17.89 14.18
C ASN A 101 -15.38 -19.31 13.59
N LYS A 102 -14.61 -20.16 14.27
CA LYS A 102 -14.30 -21.53 13.79
C LYS A 102 -15.54 -22.37 13.51
N ARG A 103 -16.57 -22.27 14.36
CA ARG A 103 -17.82 -23.05 14.22
C ARG A 103 -18.56 -22.64 12.95
N GLY A 104 -18.75 -21.34 12.73
CA GLY A 104 -19.41 -20.81 11.54
C GLY A 104 -18.63 -21.08 10.26
N PHE A 105 -17.30 -20.99 10.32
CA PHE A 105 -16.46 -21.36 9.17
C PHE A 105 -16.64 -22.83 8.80
N LYS A 106 -16.55 -23.75 9.78
CA LYS A 106 -16.69 -25.20 9.53
C LYS A 106 -18.07 -25.56 8.98
N SER A 107 -19.15 -24.91 9.44
CA SER A 107 -20.50 -25.22 8.98
C SER A 107 -20.79 -24.73 7.55
N ASN A 108 -20.05 -23.74 7.06
CA ASN A 108 -20.26 -23.14 5.75
C ASN A 108 -19.17 -23.50 4.73
N LEU A 109 -18.16 -24.29 5.10
CA LEU A 109 -17.10 -24.71 4.19
C LEU A 109 -17.56 -25.91 3.37
N GLU A 110 -17.78 -25.67 2.07
CA GLU A 110 -18.14 -26.72 1.12
C GLU A 110 -16.96 -27.66 0.83
N TYR A 111 -17.25 -28.91 0.44
CA TYR A 111 -16.24 -29.95 0.21
C TYR A 111 -15.17 -29.54 -0.82
N GLU A 112 -15.60 -28.99 -1.96
CA GLU A 112 -14.69 -28.58 -3.04
C GLU A 112 -13.79 -27.42 -2.61
N ASP A 113 -14.32 -26.47 -1.85
CA ASP A 113 -13.54 -25.35 -1.32
C ASP A 113 -12.58 -25.78 -0.22
N ALA A 114 -12.97 -26.78 0.60
CA ALA A 114 -12.08 -27.41 1.57
C ALA A 114 -10.88 -28.08 0.88
N ILE A 115 -11.09 -28.77 -0.24
CA ILE A 115 -10.01 -29.38 -1.03
C ILE A 115 -9.08 -28.29 -1.57
N LYS A 116 -9.63 -27.25 -2.21
CA LYS A 116 -8.82 -26.14 -2.76
C LYS A 116 -7.99 -25.46 -1.68
N LEU A 117 -8.62 -25.16 -0.54
CA LEU A 117 -7.95 -24.53 0.59
C LEU A 117 -6.84 -25.41 1.15
N LYS A 118 -7.09 -26.72 1.30
CA LYS A 118 -6.06 -27.68 1.72
C LYS A 118 -4.85 -27.65 0.78
N VAL A 119 -5.06 -27.77 -0.53
CA VAL A 119 -3.96 -27.78 -1.53
C VAL A 119 -3.18 -26.47 -1.50
N LEU A 120 -3.87 -25.32 -1.37
CA LEU A 120 -3.21 -24.02 -1.26
C LEU A 120 -2.36 -23.92 0.01
N LEU A 121 -2.90 -24.33 1.16
CA LEU A 121 -2.17 -24.31 2.42
C LEU A 121 -0.98 -25.27 2.40
N GLU A 122 -1.11 -26.46 1.84
CA GLU A 122 -0.01 -27.40 1.67
C GLU A 122 1.11 -26.80 0.80
N LYS A 123 0.77 -26.11 -0.30
CA LYS A 123 1.77 -25.41 -1.13
C LYS A 123 2.49 -24.28 -0.40
N ILE A 124 1.80 -23.57 0.51
CA ILE A 124 2.37 -22.45 1.27
C ILE A 124 3.22 -22.95 2.44
N LEU A 125 2.77 -24.00 3.12
CA LEU A 125 3.36 -24.51 4.36
C LEU A 125 4.46 -25.55 4.11
N ASN A 126 4.42 -26.27 2.99
CA ASN A 126 5.54 -27.10 2.59
C ASN A 126 6.68 -26.18 2.11
N LYS A 127 7.78 -26.20 2.88
CA LYS A 127 9.07 -25.64 2.44
C LYS A 127 9.62 -26.38 1.24
#